data_AF-A0A512PN45-F1
#
_entry.id   AF-A0A512PN45-F1
#
_cell.length_a   1.000
_cell.length_b   1.000
_cell.length_c   1.000
_cell.angle_alpha   90.00
_cell.angle_beta   90.00
_cell.angle_gamma   90.00
#
_symmetry.space_group_name_H-M   'P 1'
#
loop_
_entity.id
_entity.type
_entity.pdbx_description
1 polymer ?
#
loop_
_entity_poly.entity_id
_entity_poly.type
_entity_poly.pdbx_seq_one_letter_code
_entity_poly.pdbx_strand_id
1 'polypeptide(L)'
;MAATTQTEWKDVVNSKEKFHEFITDYFKNHKQLTGNYDDGYYFEEYGVRLDSRDGLVVTLTTGSFSGQGFPIKDRENISIEDFRQLLLNKKFADKNMSLTDVFHMAADLIDTKL
;
A
#
# COMPACT_ATOMS: atom_id res chain seq x y z
N MET A 1 8.68 -14.30 -15.27
CA MET A 1 8.77 -14.70 -13.86
C MET A 1 7.38 -15.17 -13.45
N ALA A 2 7.26 -16.18 -12.58
CA ALA A 2 5.99 -16.87 -12.35
C ALA A 2 4.97 -15.98 -11.61
N ALA A 3 3.73 -15.98 -12.10
CA ALA A 3 2.60 -15.24 -11.54
C ALA A 3 2.36 -15.65 -10.07
N THR A 4 2.44 -14.68 -9.16
CA THR A 4 2.27 -14.91 -7.70
C THR A 4 0.79 -15.05 -7.35
N THR A 5 0.41 -16.22 -6.82
CA THR A 5 -0.94 -16.54 -6.36
C THR A 5 -1.23 -15.98 -4.97
N GLN A 6 -2.53 -15.89 -4.60
CA GLN A 6 -2.97 -15.41 -3.28
C GLN A 6 -2.35 -16.19 -2.09
N THR A 7 -1.98 -17.45 -2.30
CA THR A 7 -1.29 -18.30 -1.30
C THR A 7 0.17 -17.88 -1.13
N GLU A 8 0.87 -17.62 -2.23
CA GLU A 8 2.28 -17.18 -2.20
C GLU A 8 2.42 -15.79 -1.56
N TRP A 9 1.45 -14.90 -1.73
CA TRP A 9 1.45 -13.61 -1.04
C TRP A 9 1.36 -13.75 0.48
N LYS A 10 0.52 -14.66 0.99
CA LYS A 10 0.44 -14.91 2.44
C LYS A 10 1.79 -15.38 2.97
N ASP A 11 2.52 -16.22 2.23
CA ASP A 11 3.86 -16.66 2.61
C ASP A 11 4.88 -15.52 2.56
N VAL A 12 4.77 -14.63 1.58
CA VAL A 12 5.60 -13.42 1.45
C VAL A 12 5.38 -12.50 2.65
N VAL A 13 4.13 -12.12 2.98
CA VAL A 13 3.83 -11.19 4.09
C VAL A 13 4.21 -11.76 5.45
N ASN A 14 4.06 -13.08 5.65
CA ASN A 14 4.43 -13.71 6.92
C ASN A 14 5.95 -13.87 7.12
N SER A 15 6.76 -13.66 6.08
CA SER A 15 8.22 -13.72 6.17
C SER A 15 8.84 -12.34 5.96
N LYS A 16 9.58 -11.85 6.96
CA LYS A 16 10.32 -10.58 6.86
C LYS A 16 11.26 -10.53 5.66
N GLU A 17 12.01 -11.59 5.43
CA GLU A 17 13.00 -11.69 4.36
C GLU A 17 12.33 -11.70 2.98
N LYS A 18 11.33 -12.57 2.79
CA LYS A 18 10.62 -12.68 1.51
C LYS A 18 9.85 -11.40 1.17
N PHE A 19 9.23 -10.76 2.16
CA PHE A 19 8.55 -9.48 1.95
C PHE A 19 9.52 -8.38 1.53
N HIS A 20 10.68 -8.32 2.17
CA HIS A 20 11.70 -7.33 1.84
C HIS A 20 12.23 -7.51 0.40
N GLU A 21 12.56 -8.75 0.03
CA GLU A 21 12.98 -9.08 -1.33
C GLU A 21 11.90 -8.73 -2.36
N PHE A 22 10.65 -9.11 -2.08
CA PHE A 22 9.52 -8.85 -2.97
C PHE A 22 9.28 -7.34 -3.20
N ILE A 23 9.24 -6.55 -2.12
CA ILE A 23 9.01 -5.10 -2.21
C ILE A 23 10.16 -4.40 -2.94
N THR A 24 11.40 -4.74 -2.59
CA THR A 24 12.57 -4.15 -3.26
C THR A 24 12.62 -4.52 -4.74
N ASP A 25 12.29 -5.76 -5.12
CA ASP A 25 12.26 -6.19 -6.51
C ASP A 25 11.13 -5.54 -7.32
N TYR A 26 9.94 -5.40 -6.73
CA TYR A 26 8.83 -4.66 -7.34
C TYR A 26 9.26 -3.24 -7.71
N PHE A 27 9.90 -2.51 -6.78
CA PHE A 27 10.31 -1.13 -6.99
C PHE A 27 11.54 -0.94 -7.90
N LYS A 28 12.27 -2.00 -8.27
CA LYS A 28 13.27 -1.92 -9.35
C LYS A 28 12.61 -1.66 -10.70
N ASN A 29 11.43 -2.24 -10.91
CA ASN A 29 10.71 -2.22 -12.18
C ASN A 29 9.53 -1.24 -12.18
N HIS A 30 9.05 -0.84 -11.01
CA HIS A 30 7.93 0.07 -10.82
C HIS A 30 8.36 1.26 -9.97
N LYS A 31 8.17 2.49 -10.44
CA LYS A 31 8.59 3.68 -9.69
C LYS A 31 7.72 3.97 -8.47
N GLN A 32 6.47 3.51 -8.50
CA GLN A 32 5.47 3.81 -7.50
C GLN A 32 4.37 2.74 -7.50
N LEU A 33 3.81 2.45 -6.33
CA LEU A 33 2.54 1.74 -6.12
C LEU A 33 1.48 2.81 -5.88
N THR A 34 0.36 2.78 -6.61
CA THR A 34 -0.73 3.77 -6.50
C THR A 34 -2.08 3.08 -6.38
N GLY A 35 -3.08 3.84 -5.97
CA GLY A 35 -4.44 3.38 -5.77
C GLY A 35 -5.29 4.55 -5.27
N ASN A 36 -6.60 4.38 -5.31
CA ASN A 36 -7.52 5.44 -4.96
C ASN A 36 -8.84 4.87 -4.44
N TYR A 37 -9.53 5.67 -3.65
CA TYR A 37 -10.91 5.47 -3.28
C TYR A 37 -11.70 6.72 -3.66
N ASP A 38 -12.90 6.52 -4.18
CA ASP A 38 -13.80 7.61 -4.56
C ASP A 38 -15.24 7.10 -4.48
N ASP A 39 -16.07 7.76 -3.68
CA ASP A 39 -17.51 7.47 -3.55
C ASP A 39 -18.42 8.58 -4.11
N GLY A 40 -17.85 9.52 -4.86
CA GLY A 40 -18.53 10.67 -5.44
C GLY A 40 -18.78 11.82 -4.46
N TYR A 41 -18.54 11.62 -3.16
CA TYR A 41 -18.57 12.67 -2.14
C TYR A 41 -17.20 12.90 -1.50
N TYR A 42 -16.43 11.84 -1.31
CA TYR A 42 -15.11 11.79 -0.70
C TYR A 42 -14.17 11.01 -1.61
N PHE A 43 -12.91 11.45 -1.68
CA PHE A 43 -11.87 10.74 -2.39
C PHE A 43 -10.57 10.68 -1.60
N GLU A 44 -9.80 9.65 -1.92
CA GLU A 44 -8.46 9.40 -1.41
C GLU A 44 -7.57 8.94 -2.56
N GLU A 45 -6.39 9.53 -2.69
CA GLU A 45 -5.34 9.07 -3.60
C GLU A 45 -4.13 8.70 -2.77
N TYR A 46 -3.53 7.53 -3.03
CA TYR A 46 -2.36 7.12 -2.29
C TYR A 46 -1.22 6.64 -3.19
N GLY A 47 -0.02 6.70 -2.62
CA GLY A 47 1.21 6.40 -3.31
C GLY A 47 2.25 5.82 -2.37
N VAL A 48 2.96 4.78 -2.80
CA VAL A 48 4.13 4.24 -2.11
C VAL A 48 5.30 4.18 -3.08
N ARG A 49 6.48 4.62 -2.65
CA ARG A 49 7.72 4.51 -3.43
C ARG A 49 8.89 4.14 -2.54
N LEU A 50 9.89 3.48 -3.12
CA LEU A 50 11.14 3.20 -2.45
C LEU A 50 11.92 4.51 -2.20
N ASP A 51 12.39 4.68 -0.96
CA ASP A 51 13.30 5.76 -0.57
C ASP A 51 14.76 5.31 -0.74
N SER A 52 15.68 6.25 -0.94
CA SER A 52 17.10 5.95 -1.19
C SER A 52 17.85 5.35 0.01
N ARG A 53 17.16 5.12 1.13
CA ARG A 53 17.68 4.57 2.39
C ARG A 53 17.04 3.23 2.75
N ASP A 54 16.59 2.47 1.74
CA ASP A 54 15.89 1.19 1.89
C ASP A 54 14.58 1.26 2.72
N GLY A 55 13.95 2.44 2.73
CA GLY A 55 12.64 2.69 3.34
C GLY A 55 11.56 2.92 2.28
N LEU A 56 10.34 3.21 2.72
CA LEU A 56 9.21 3.54 1.87
C LEU A 56 8.70 4.95 2.18
N VAL A 57 8.41 5.72 1.14
CA VAL A 57 7.64 6.97 1.26
C VAL A 57 6.20 6.67 0.90
N VAL A 58 5.30 6.87 1.85
CA VAL A 58 3.85 6.75 1.68
C VAL A 58 3.26 8.16 1.57
N THR A 59 2.39 8.39 0.59
CA THR A 59 1.66 9.65 0.40
C THR A 59 0.17 9.38 0.35
N LEU A 60 -0.62 10.23 1.00
CA LEU A 60 -2.08 10.19 1.00
C LEU A 60 -2.60 11.59 0.65
N THR A 61 -3.51 11.68 -0.31
CA THR A 61 -4.28 12.89 -0.60
C THR A 61 -5.74 12.62 -0.36
N THR A 62 -6.40 13.37 0.53
CA THR A 62 -7.83 13.21 0.81
C THR A 62 -8.60 14.46 0.42
N GLY A 63 -9.82 14.31 -0.05
CA GLY A 63 -10.66 15.45 -0.43
C GLY A 63 -12.14 15.11 -0.47
N SER A 64 -12.97 16.15 -0.63
CA SER A 64 -14.41 15.99 -0.73
C SER A 64 -14.99 16.88 -1.83
N PHE A 65 -15.95 16.34 -2.57
CA PHE A 65 -16.63 17.03 -3.66
C PHE A 65 -17.78 17.93 -3.21
N SER A 66 -18.15 17.91 -1.92
CA SER A 66 -19.29 18.66 -1.38
C SER A 66 -18.95 20.01 -0.76
N GLY A 67 -17.66 20.36 -0.67
CA GLY A 67 -17.19 21.60 -0.07
C GLY A 67 -16.04 22.24 -0.84
N GLN A 68 -15.89 23.57 -0.72
CA GLN A 68 -14.75 24.34 -1.26
C GLN A 68 -13.43 24.09 -0.48
N GLY A 69 -13.21 22.88 0.02
CA GLY A 69 -11.98 22.51 0.72
C GLY A 69 -10.91 22.05 -0.27
N PHE A 70 -9.69 22.56 -0.13
CA PHE A 70 -8.55 22.00 -0.87
C PHE A 70 -8.24 20.58 -0.38
N PRO A 71 -7.83 19.66 -1.26
CA PRO A 71 -7.40 18.34 -0.84
C PRO A 71 -6.24 18.42 0.16
N ILE A 72 -6.32 17.64 1.23
CA ILE A 72 -5.30 17.52 2.26
C ILE A 72 -4.26 16.51 1.78
N LYS A 73 -2.98 16.78 2.00
CA LYS A 73 -1.87 15.90 1.59
C LYS A 73 -0.98 15.55 2.77
N ASP A 74 -0.85 14.25 3.01
CA ASP A 74 0.02 13.67 4.02
C ASP A 74 1.14 12.86 3.39
N ARG A 75 2.28 12.82 4.07
CA ARG A 75 3.47 12.08 3.66
C ARG A 75 4.20 11.52 4.86
N GLU A 76 4.49 10.22 4.81
CA GLU A 76 5.21 9.50 5.85
C GLU A 76 6.37 8.69 5.26
N ASN A 77 7.42 8.52 6.05
CA ASN A 77 8.54 7.64 5.75
C ASN A 77 8.54 6.49 6.75
N ILE A 78 8.44 5.26 6.27
CA ILE A 78 8.37 4.04 7.10
C ILE A 78 9.39 3.01 6.62
N SER A 79 9.81 2.08 7.48
CA SER A 79 10.62 0.95 7.01
C SER A 79 9.76 -0.06 6.25
N ILE A 80 10.38 -0.88 5.40
CA ILE A 80 9.69 -1.99 4.72
C ILE A 80 9.12 -2.99 5.74
N GLU A 81 9.80 -3.18 6.88
CA GLU A 81 9.29 -4.04 7.95
C GLU A 81 8.09 -3.43 8.67
N ASP A 82 8.08 -2.13 8.93
CA ASP A 82 6.91 -1.45 9.53
C ASP A 82 5.71 -1.54 8.58
N PHE A 83 5.94 -1.37 7.28
CA PHE A 83 4.91 -1.60 6.27
C PHE A 83 4.37 -3.04 6.33
N ARG A 84 5.24 -4.05 6.41
CA ARG A 84 4.84 -5.46 6.58
C ARG A 84 4.02 -5.68 7.86
N GLN A 85 4.44 -5.09 8.97
CA GLN A 85 3.73 -5.18 10.24
C GLN A 85 2.37 -4.49 10.20
N LEU A 86 2.22 -3.38 9.48
CA LEU A 86 0.92 -2.75 9.25
C LEU A 86 -0.02 -3.70 8.49
N LEU A 87 0.48 -4.38 7.46
CA LEU A 87 -0.28 -5.38 6.71
C LEU A 87 -0.68 -6.59 7.58
N LEU A 88 0.19 -7.02 8.50
CA LEU A 88 -0.09 -8.14 9.41
C LEU A 88 -1.04 -7.75 10.53
N ASN A 89 -0.77 -6.69 11.27
CA ASN A 89 -1.50 -6.31 12.49
C ASN A 89 -2.94 -5.88 12.19
N LYS A 90 -3.18 -5.15 11.09
CA LYS A 90 -4.54 -4.75 10.70
C LYS A 90 -5.38 -5.90 10.14
N LYS A 91 -4.75 -7.01 9.74
CA LYS A 91 -5.45 -8.25 9.33
C LYS A 91 -6.02 -9.05 10.51
N PHE A 92 -5.58 -8.79 11.74
CA PHE A 92 -5.93 -9.58 12.92
C PHE A 92 -6.57 -8.80 14.07
N ALA A 93 -6.66 -7.47 14.02
CA ALA A 93 -7.03 -6.67 15.20
C ALA A 93 -8.42 -6.00 15.22
N ASP A 94 -9.18 -5.77 14.12
CA ASP A 94 -10.40 -4.96 14.26
C ASP A 94 -11.51 -5.20 13.21
N LYS A 95 -12.77 -5.23 13.67
CA LYS A 95 -13.99 -5.39 12.85
C LYS A 95 -14.50 -4.08 12.23
N ASN A 96 -13.80 -2.96 12.47
CA ASN A 96 -14.16 -1.60 12.00
C ASN A 96 -13.17 -0.98 10.97
N MET A 97 -12.16 -1.68 10.46
CA MET A 97 -11.17 -1.12 9.52
C MET A 97 -11.56 -1.30 8.05
N SER A 98 -11.42 -0.27 7.20
CA SER A 98 -11.83 -0.32 5.79
C SER A 98 -10.79 -0.99 4.90
N LEU A 99 -11.20 -1.33 3.69
CA LEU A 99 -10.37 -2.05 2.74
C LEU A 99 -9.76 -1.13 1.65
N THR A 100 -9.82 0.19 1.79
CA THR A 100 -8.87 1.18 1.23
C THR A 100 -7.76 1.43 2.23
N ASP A 101 -8.08 1.26 3.52
CA ASP A 101 -7.10 1.08 4.60
C ASP A 101 -6.40 -0.28 4.50
N VAL A 102 -7.18 -1.28 4.06
CA VAL A 102 -6.91 -2.40 3.16
C VAL A 102 -6.13 -1.99 1.91
N PHE A 103 -6.63 -2.28 0.71
CA PHE A 103 -6.23 -1.93 -0.68
C PHE A 103 -5.86 -0.51 -1.12
N HIS A 104 -5.12 0.17 -0.30
CA HIS A 104 -3.71 0.27 -0.71
C HIS A 104 -2.83 -0.93 -0.30
N MET A 105 -3.35 -1.92 0.44
CA MET A 105 -2.69 -2.94 1.29
C MET A 105 -1.96 -3.99 0.50
N ALA A 106 -2.12 -3.95 -0.80
CA ALA A 106 -1.02 -4.28 -1.65
C ALA A 106 -1.14 -3.55 -3.01
N ALA A 107 -1.95 -2.47 -3.06
CA ALA A 107 -2.79 -2.03 -4.18
C ALA A 107 -3.02 -3.17 -5.17
N ASP A 108 -3.91 -4.04 -4.70
CA ASP A 108 -4.38 -5.26 -5.32
C ASP A 108 -3.32 -6.25 -5.76
N LEU A 109 -2.37 -6.45 -4.83
CA LEU A 109 -1.43 -7.56 -4.77
C LEU A 109 -0.43 -7.56 -5.92
N ILE A 110 -0.16 -6.34 -6.44
CA ILE A 110 0.65 -5.96 -7.62
C ILE A 110 -0.15 -5.78 -8.94
N ASP A 111 -1.48 -5.89 -8.93
CA ASP A 111 -2.37 -5.61 -10.09
C ASP A 111 -2.39 -6.73 -11.17
N THR A 112 -2.87 -7.92 -10.83
CA THR A 112 -3.41 -9.00 -11.70
C THR A 112 -2.77 -9.47 -13.04
N LYS A 113 -1.63 -8.97 -13.57
CA LYS A 113 -0.88 -9.58 -14.70
C LYS A 113 0.62 -9.19 -14.75
N LEU A 114 1.45 -10.11 -14.25
CA LEU A 114 2.82 -10.39 -14.72
C LEU A 114 2.97 -11.90 -14.94
#